data_AF-A4V926-F1
#
_entry.id   AF-A4V926-F1
#
_cell.length_a   1.000
_cell.length_b   1.000
_cell.length_c   1.000
_cell.angle_alpha   90.00
_cell.angle_beta   90.00
_cell.angle_gamma   90.00
#
_symmetry.space_group_name_H-M   'P 1'
#
loop_
_entity.id
_entity.type
_entity.pdbx_description
1 polymer ?
#
loop_
_entity_poly.entity_id
_entity_poly.type
_entity_poly.pdbx_seq_one_letter_code
_entity_poly.pdbx_strand_id
1 'polypeptide(L)'
;MKVSRPIILLFLSLVSYAADVERKDFLPLSLESDAFFEQFNETWASRWKPSHSKRDENFVYRGEWDVEEPTVNPGLKGDKGLVAKTEAAHHAISARLPTPFDNTNNTLVLQYEVKLQKGLECGGAYIKLLSQEGGVSDSVEFSNDTPYQVMFGPDKCGMSNKVHFILRRKNPKTGEYEEKHLKVPPMARIVKTSTLYTLIIKPNQDFEIRINGEVAKAGSLLDSRYFDLTPPKEIDDPNDEKPADWVDDELIPDPNAVKPEDWDEDAPYLIPDPNAVKPEDWDEDAEAYIPDPDAVKPEYWDEEEDGEWIAPKIPNPACEQHGCGPWSAPKIRNPDYKGKWTPELIENPDYKGPWSPRKIPNPEYYEDPTPSNLEPIGALGFELWTMTDSIMFDNIYLGHSIEEAEYIGNNTFLPKVEIEEQIAAANAPQAKYDAEEPEKQIEEQSLVSDLLDKSVDRVLKVYASGKAYWADLLDDPTKTLLNRPGEAFFFASVVVGTITTTFAISTTIVSIFATLFAPSTPQPVKRSEAKERIESVKEKATASDSKVNETEAVKRG
;
A
#
# COMPACT_ATOMS: atom_id res chain seq x y z
N MET A 1 -40.40 60.26 35.33
CA MET A 1 -39.11 59.57 35.10
C MET A 1 -39.36 58.07 35.01
N LYS A 2 -39.35 57.52 33.79
CA LYS A 2 -38.96 56.14 33.46
C LYS A 2 -38.86 56.08 31.94
N VAL A 3 -37.62 56.04 31.48
CA VAL A 3 -37.22 55.96 30.07
C VAL A 3 -37.43 54.52 29.63
N SER A 4 -38.22 54.30 28.57
CA SER A 4 -38.29 53.01 27.88
C SER A 4 -37.67 53.19 26.49
N ARG A 5 -36.48 52.62 26.31
CA ARG A 5 -35.79 52.53 25.00
C ARG A 5 -36.50 51.49 24.13
N PRO A 6 -36.69 51.73 22.82
CA PRO A 6 -37.04 50.65 21.90
C PRO A 6 -35.77 49.84 21.58
N ILE A 7 -35.87 48.52 21.71
CA ILE A 7 -34.85 47.57 21.26
C ILE A 7 -34.98 47.48 19.74
N ILE A 8 -33.99 47.99 19.02
CA ILE A 8 -33.83 47.75 17.58
C ILE A 8 -33.12 46.40 17.45
N LEU A 9 -33.87 45.37 17.06
CA LEU A 9 -33.31 44.10 16.61
C LEU A 9 -32.73 44.31 15.21
N LEU A 10 -31.42 44.50 15.15
CA LEU A 10 -30.65 44.48 13.90
C LEU A 10 -30.47 43.00 13.51
N PHE A 11 -31.28 42.53 12.55
CA PHE A 11 -30.98 41.28 11.85
C PHE A 11 -29.73 41.51 11.00
N LEU A 12 -28.56 41.12 11.49
CA LEU A 12 -27.41 40.88 10.61
C LEU A 12 -27.73 39.63 9.79
N SER A 13 -28.16 39.84 8.55
CA SER A 13 -28.06 38.81 7.52
C SER A 13 -26.56 38.56 7.29
N LEU A 14 -26.04 37.47 7.84
CA LEU A 14 -24.78 36.89 7.40
C LEU A 14 -24.99 36.36 5.98
N VAL A 15 -24.80 37.25 5.01
CA VAL A 15 -24.53 36.84 3.63
C VAL A 15 -23.09 36.34 3.65
N SER A 16 -22.90 35.03 3.68
CA SER A 16 -21.60 34.43 3.36
C SER A 16 -21.29 34.77 1.91
N TYR A 17 -20.55 35.84 1.68
CA TYR A 17 -19.90 36.09 0.41
C TYR A 17 -18.79 35.04 0.30
N ALA A 18 -19.00 34.02 -0.54
CA ALA A 18 -17.88 33.23 -1.04
C ALA A 18 -16.93 34.22 -1.71
N ALA A 19 -15.68 34.28 -1.26
CA ALA A 19 -14.68 35.13 -1.88
C ALA A 19 -14.47 34.66 -3.33
N ASP A 20 -14.83 35.52 -4.29
CA ASP A 20 -14.57 35.26 -5.71
C ASP A 20 -13.06 35.40 -5.93
N VAL A 21 -12.36 34.27 -6.04
CA VAL A 21 -10.91 34.25 -6.30
C VAL A 21 -10.66 34.77 -7.72
N GLU A 22 -9.78 35.76 -7.86
CA GLU A 22 -9.45 36.32 -9.17
C GLU A 22 -8.75 35.28 -10.05
N ARG A 23 -9.40 34.90 -11.17
CA ARG A 23 -8.87 33.93 -12.14
C ARG A 23 -8.13 34.65 -13.26
N LYS A 24 -6.87 34.29 -13.46
CA LYS A 24 -6.07 34.76 -14.61
C LYS A 24 -6.61 34.15 -15.92
N ASP A 25 -6.51 34.89 -17.01
CA ASP A 25 -6.88 34.37 -18.34
C ASP A 25 -5.86 33.32 -18.81
N PHE A 26 -6.37 32.25 -19.44
CA PHE A 26 -5.56 31.23 -20.08
C PHE A 26 -4.86 31.77 -21.32
N LEU A 27 -3.58 31.45 -21.46
CA LEU A 27 -2.78 31.78 -22.64
C LEU A 27 -2.28 30.46 -23.25
N PRO A 28 -2.73 30.11 -24.48
CA PRO A 28 -2.27 28.89 -25.13
C PRO A 28 -0.76 28.99 -25.39
N LEU A 29 -0.07 27.89 -25.13
CA LEU A 29 1.36 27.76 -25.27
C LEU A 29 1.66 27.14 -26.64
N SER A 30 2.59 27.75 -27.39
CA SER A 30 3.11 27.16 -28.62
C SER A 30 4.51 26.62 -28.37
N LEU A 31 4.78 25.41 -28.85
CA LEU A 31 6.11 24.83 -28.84
C LEU A 31 6.82 25.11 -30.17
N GLU A 32 8.15 25.21 -30.15
CA GLU A 32 8.97 25.31 -31.36
C GLU A 32 9.37 23.93 -31.90
N SER A 33 9.19 22.88 -31.10
CA SER A 33 9.53 21.49 -31.44
C SER A 33 8.41 20.79 -32.20
N ASP A 34 8.75 19.69 -32.88
CA ASP A 34 7.79 18.77 -33.54
C ASP A 34 7.09 17.82 -32.53
N ALA A 35 7.14 18.12 -31.23
CA ALA A 35 6.47 17.31 -30.22
C ALA A 35 4.94 17.37 -30.37
N PHE A 36 4.26 16.30 -29.97
CA PHE A 36 2.80 16.34 -29.89
C PHE A 36 2.40 17.12 -28.65
N PHE A 37 1.60 18.17 -28.82
CA PHE A 37 1.05 18.95 -27.73
C PHE A 37 -0.42 19.31 -27.96
N GLU A 38 -1.26 18.99 -26.98
CA GLU A 38 -2.71 19.21 -27.02
C GLU A 38 -3.18 20.00 -25.80
N GLN A 39 -3.85 21.11 -26.06
CA GLN A 39 -4.48 22.02 -25.09
C GLN A 39 -5.96 22.27 -25.39
N PHE A 40 -6.57 21.40 -26.21
CA PHE A 40 -8.00 21.38 -26.54
C PHE A 40 -8.57 22.72 -27.01
N ASN A 41 -7.86 23.35 -27.96
CA ASN A 41 -8.36 24.50 -28.71
C ASN A 41 -9.59 24.15 -29.58
N GLU A 42 -10.15 25.15 -30.28
CA GLU A 42 -11.36 24.96 -31.10
C GLU A 42 -11.23 23.91 -32.24
N THR A 43 -10.00 23.46 -32.57
CA THR A 43 -9.76 22.46 -33.62
C THR A 43 -9.62 21.04 -33.09
N TRP A 44 -9.77 20.80 -31.78
CA TRP A 44 -9.63 19.48 -31.16
C TRP A 44 -10.45 18.37 -31.86
N ALA A 45 -11.68 18.69 -32.28
CA ALA A 45 -12.61 17.73 -32.90
C ALA A 45 -12.13 17.20 -34.27
N SER A 46 -11.21 17.91 -34.93
CA SER A 46 -10.58 17.42 -36.16
C SER A 46 -9.43 16.43 -35.89
N ARG A 47 -8.88 16.43 -34.67
CA ARG A 47 -7.73 15.62 -34.25
C ARG A 47 -8.13 14.40 -33.45
N TRP A 48 -9.14 14.54 -32.59
CA TRP A 48 -9.63 13.47 -31.72
C TRP A 48 -10.90 12.83 -32.29
N LYS A 49 -10.89 11.50 -32.34
CA LYS A 49 -12.00 10.70 -32.85
C LYS A 49 -12.54 9.79 -31.74
N PRO A 50 -13.78 9.99 -31.28
CA PRO A 50 -14.46 9.04 -30.41
C PRO A 50 -14.66 7.70 -31.13
N SER A 51 -14.58 6.60 -30.39
CA SER A 51 -14.94 5.27 -30.89
C SER A 51 -16.25 4.80 -30.27
N HIS A 52 -17.03 4.10 -31.08
CA HIS A 52 -18.27 3.42 -30.71
C HIS A 52 -18.17 1.91 -30.96
N SER A 53 -16.94 1.38 -30.91
CA SER A 53 -16.69 -0.03 -31.13
C SER A 53 -17.30 -0.88 -30.01
N LYS A 54 -17.43 -2.18 -30.27
CA LYS A 54 -17.84 -3.13 -29.24
C LYS A 54 -16.60 -3.64 -28.54
N ARG A 55 -16.59 -3.57 -27.21
CA ARG A 55 -15.56 -4.18 -26.36
C ARG A 55 -15.73 -5.70 -26.32
N ASP A 56 -16.98 -6.16 -26.19
CA ASP A 56 -17.39 -7.57 -26.26
C ASP A 56 -18.87 -7.67 -26.69
N GLU A 57 -19.48 -8.86 -26.61
CA GLU A 57 -20.90 -9.06 -27.00
C GLU A 57 -21.89 -8.17 -26.22
N ASN A 58 -21.51 -7.67 -25.03
CA ASN A 58 -22.38 -6.95 -24.09
C ASN A 58 -22.00 -5.48 -23.85
N PHE A 59 -20.75 -5.10 -24.05
CA PHE A 59 -20.24 -3.76 -23.74
C PHE A 59 -19.85 -2.99 -25.01
N VAL A 60 -20.38 -1.77 -25.14
CA VAL A 60 -20.15 -0.84 -26.26
C VAL A 60 -19.56 0.45 -25.70
N TYR A 61 -18.59 1.05 -26.40
CA TYR A 61 -18.08 2.38 -26.04
C TYR A 61 -19.14 3.45 -26.35
N ARG A 62 -19.95 3.78 -25.33
CA ARG A 62 -21.04 4.77 -25.43
C ARG A 62 -20.73 6.08 -24.72
N GLY A 63 -19.56 6.17 -24.07
CA GLY A 63 -19.14 7.36 -23.37
C GLY A 63 -19.03 8.57 -24.28
N GLU A 64 -19.65 9.67 -23.85
CA GLU A 64 -19.63 10.95 -24.56
C GLU A 64 -18.44 11.79 -24.09
N TRP A 65 -17.90 12.57 -25.03
CA TRP A 65 -16.76 13.46 -24.81
C TRP A 65 -17.14 14.88 -25.19
N ASP A 66 -16.68 15.84 -24.40
CA ASP A 66 -16.83 17.27 -24.71
C ASP A 66 -15.58 18.05 -24.31
N VAL A 67 -15.43 19.27 -24.82
CA VAL A 67 -14.34 20.18 -24.44
C VAL A 67 -14.93 21.42 -23.78
N GLU A 68 -14.74 21.52 -22.48
CA GLU A 68 -15.36 22.55 -21.64
C GLU A 68 -14.39 23.08 -20.57
N GLU A 69 -14.74 24.23 -19.98
CA GLU A 69 -14.04 24.72 -18.79
C GLU A 69 -14.42 23.88 -17.56
N PRO A 70 -13.50 23.66 -16.61
CA PRO A 70 -13.82 22.96 -15.38
C PRO A 70 -14.91 23.69 -14.60
N THR A 71 -15.86 22.95 -14.02
CA THR A 71 -16.93 23.48 -13.18
C THR A 71 -16.56 23.53 -11.71
N VAL A 72 -15.76 22.57 -11.25
CA VAL A 72 -15.29 22.47 -9.86
C VAL A 72 -13.86 22.99 -9.77
N ASN A 73 -13.62 23.96 -8.89
CA ASN A 73 -12.35 24.69 -8.78
C ASN A 73 -11.86 25.14 -10.15
N PRO A 74 -12.59 26.02 -10.85
CA PRO A 74 -12.23 26.45 -12.19
C PRO A 74 -10.93 27.26 -12.13
N GLY A 75 -9.80 26.71 -12.58
CA GLY A 75 -8.47 27.32 -12.47
C GLY A 75 -8.32 28.57 -13.35
N LEU A 76 -7.55 28.45 -14.43
CA LEU A 76 -7.41 29.55 -15.40
C LEU A 76 -8.71 29.75 -16.18
N LYS A 77 -9.05 31.01 -16.46
CA LYS A 77 -10.27 31.39 -17.18
C LYS A 77 -10.07 31.15 -18.68
N GLY A 78 -11.01 30.44 -19.31
CA GLY A 78 -10.89 30.06 -20.72
C GLY A 78 -10.05 28.80 -20.98
N ASP A 79 -9.49 28.18 -19.93
CA ASP A 79 -8.77 26.91 -20.02
C ASP A 79 -9.76 25.76 -20.17
N LYS A 80 -9.78 25.13 -21.35
CA LYS A 80 -10.70 24.04 -21.67
C LYS A 80 -9.93 22.74 -21.73
N GLY A 81 -10.54 21.68 -21.22
CA GLY A 81 -10.00 20.33 -21.30
C GLY A 81 -11.01 19.36 -21.89
N LEU A 82 -10.54 18.20 -22.34
CA LEU A 82 -11.38 17.09 -22.80
C LEU A 82 -12.01 16.39 -21.60
N VAL A 83 -13.33 16.28 -21.58
CA VAL A 83 -14.11 15.76 -20.46
C VAL A 83 -14.87 14.51 -20.85
N ALA A 84 -14.72 13.44 -20.08
CA ALA A 84 -15.60 12.27 -20.12
C ALA A 84 -16.94 12.59 -19.43
N LYS A 85 -18.04 12.64 -20.17
CA LYS A 85 -19.34 13.18 -19.69
C LYS A 85 -20.29 12.12 -19.17
N THR A 86 -20.11 10.86 -19.52
CA THR A 86 -21.07 9.81 -19.19
C THR A 86 -20.66 9.06 -17.93
N GLU A 87 -21.58 8.90 -17.00
CA GLU A 87 -21.37 8.09 -15.79
C GLU A 87 -21.55 6.59 -16.12
N ALA A 88 -20.80 5.71 -15.44
CA ALA A 88 -20.92 4.25 -15.55
C ALA A 88 -20.84 3.73 -17.00
N ALA A 89 -19.90 4.27 -17.78
CA ALA A 89 -19.76 3.96 -19.21
C ALA A 89 -18.31 3.69 -19.62
N HIS A 90 -18.16 2.87 -20.67
CA HIS A 90 -16.91 2.73 -21.40
C HIS A 90 -16.73 3.90 -22.36
N HIS A 91 -15.61 4.58 -22.26
CA HIS A 91 -15.21 5.70 -23.09
C HIS A 91 -14.02 5.30 -23.95
N ALA A 92 -14.04 5.62 -25.24
CA ALA A 92 -12.92 5.45 -26.13
C ALA A 92 -12.77 6.68 -27.02
N ILE A 93 -11.59 7.31 -27.02
CA ILE A 93 -11.24 8.40 -27.93
C ILE A 93 -9.75 8.34 -28.23
N SER A 94 -9.37 8.64 -29.46
CA SER A 94 -7.97 8.63 -29.87
C SER A 94 -7.62 9.79 -30.80
N ALA A 95 -6.35 10.20 -30.75
CA ALA A 95 -5.76 11.17 -31.65
C ALA A 95 -4.58 10.53 -32.38
N ARG A 96 -4.62 10.60 -33.71
CA ARG A 96 -3.53 10.09 -34.55
C ARG A 96 -2.39 11.09 -34.58
N LEU A 97 -1.17 10.61 -34.46
CA LEU A 97 0.01 11.44 -34.61
C LEU A 97 0.25 11.77 -36.10
N PRO A 98 0.61 13.01 -36.45
CA PRO A 98 0.96 13.37 -37.83
C PRO A 98 2.11 12.53 -38.38
N THR A 99 3.09 12.24 -37.53
CA THR A 99 4.24 11.38 -37.78
C THR A 99 4.33 10.33 -36.67
N PRO A 100 4.65 9.06 -37.00
CA PRO A 100 4.89 8.06 -35.95
C PRO A 100 6.00 8.53 -35.01
N PHE A 101 5.73 8.48 -33.71
CA PHE A 101 6.71 8.81 -32.67
C PHE A 101 7.60 7.60 -32.42
N ASP A 102 8.91 7.78 -32.60
CA ASP A 102 9.92 6.75 -32.37
C ASP A 102 10.92 7.25 -31.33
N ASN A 103 11.00 6.54 -30.20
CA ASN A 103 11.91 6.89 -29.11
C ASN A 103 13.20 6.06 -29.12
N THR A 104 13.51 5.36 -30.21
CA THR A 104 14.75 4.59 -30.34
C THR A 104 15.96 5.48 -30.03
N ASN A 105 16.72 5.11 -29.00
CA ASN A 105 17.88 5.85 -28.47
C ASN A 105 17.61 7.29 -27.99
N ASN A 106 16.34 7.69 -27.86
CA ASN A 106 15.93 8.98 -27.33
C ASN A 106 15.10 8.81 -26.06
N THR A 107 15.01 9.87 -25.26
CA THR A 107 14.09 9.86 -24.11
C THR A 107 12.65 9.91 -24.62
N LEU A 108 11.75 9.14 -24.01
CA LEU A 108 10.30 9.33 -24.16
C LEU A 108 9.81 10.11 -22.95
N VAL A 109 9.12 11.23 -23.20
CA VAL A 109 8.45 12.02 -22.18
C VAL A 109 6.98 12.11 -22.54
N LEU A 110 6.12 11.55 -21.68
CA LEU A 110 4.68 11.64 -21.77
C LEU A 110 4.16 12.39 -20.54
N GLN A 111 3.47 13.50 -20.75
CA GLN A 111 2.94 14.32 -19.68
C GLN A 111 1.50 14.72 -19.98
N TYR A 112 0.63 14.71 -18.99
CA TYR A 112 -0.72 15.25 -19.12
C TYR A 112 -1.33 15.53 -17.75
N GLU A 113 -2.38 16.33 -17.77
CA GLU A 113 -3.14 16.68 -16.59
C GLU A 113 -4.42 15.86 -16.50
N VAL A 114 -4.78 15.48 -15.28
CA VAL A 114 -6.08 14.88 -14.95
C VAL A 114 -6.73 15.70 -13.85
N LYS A 115 -7.98 16.07 -14.06
CA LYS A 115 -8.80 16.73 -13.05
C LYS A 115 -10.08 15.93 -12.80
N LEU A 116 -10.18 15.39 -11.59
CA LEU A 116 -11.29 14.56 -11.13
C LEU A 116 -12.35 15.44 -10.48
N GLN A 117 -13.14 16.17 -11.28
CA GLN A 117 -14.04 17.22 -10.76
C GLN A 117 -15.01 16.71 -9.67
N LYS A 118 -15.51 15.48 -9.82
CA LYS A 118 -16.38 14.82 -8.84
C LYS A 118 -15.65 13.79 -7.96
N GLY A 119 -14.34 13.64 -8.11
CA GLY A 119 -13.56 12.54 -7.54
C GLY A 119 -13.49 11.33 -8.48
N LEU A 120 -13.00 10.20 -7.97
CA LEU A 120 -12.90 8.94 -8.70
C LEU A 120 -13.09 7.77 -7.73
N GLU A 121 -14.25 7.13 -7.78
CA GLU A 121 -14.56 6.00 -6.89
C GLU A 121 -14.08 4.67 -7.47
N CYS A 122 -14.52 4.39 -8.69
CA CYS A 122 -14.10 3.27 -9.52
C CYS A 122 -14.01 3.69 -11.00
N GLY A 123 -12.80 3.94 -11.48
CA GLY A 123 -12.53 4.21 -12.88
C GLY A 123 -11.05 4.46 -13.18
N GLY A 124 -10.73 4.41 -14.47
CA GLY A 124 -9.43 4.77 -15.01
C GLY A 124 -9.42 6.21 -15.54
N ALA A 125 -8.26 6.85 -15.44
CA ALA A 125 -7.96 8.11 -16.13
C ALA A 125 -6.54 8.06 -16.71
N TYR A 126 -6.19 6.92 -17.31
CA TYR A 126 -4.90 6.66 -17.94
C TYR A 126 -4.93 6.83 -19.46
N ILE A 127 -3.79 7.17 -20.04
CA ILE A 127 -3.61 7.27 -21.49
C ILE A 127 -2.86 6.04 -22.02
N LYS A 128 -3.19 5.63 -23.25
CA LYS A 128 -2.46 4.59 -23.99
C LYS A 128 -1.71 5.21 -25.17
N LEU A 129 -0.45 4.85 -25.34
CA LEU A 129 0.34 5.14 -26.54
C LEU A 129 0.19 3.96 -27.50
N LEU A 130 -0.58 4.16 -28.57
CA LEU A 130 -1.02 3.12 -29.49
C LEU A 130 0.09 2.81 -30.50
N SER A 131 0.34 1.52 -30.74
CA SER A 131 1.34 1.07 -31.71
C SER A 131 0.96 1.54 -33.10
N GLN A 132 1.94 1.87 -33.94
CA GLN A 132 1.71 2.21 -35.35
C GLN A 132 0.97 1.09 -36.09
N GLU A 133 1.26 -0.17 -35.77
CA GLU A 133 0.58 -1.35 -36.34
C GLU A 133 -0.89 -1.46 -35.92
N GLY A 134 -1.28 -0.85 -34.80
CA GLY A 134 -2.65 -0.89 -34.30
C GLY A 134 -3.66 -0.23 -35.23
N GLY A 135 -3.19 0.54 -36.21
CA GLY A 135 -3.96 0.84 -37.42
C GLY A 135 -5.16 1.75 -37.21
N VAL A 136 -5.26 2.44 -36.06
CA VAL A 136 -6.33 3.42 -35.80
C VAL A 136 -6.39 4.39 -36.98
N SER A 137 -7.50 4.31 -37.69
CA SER A 137 -7.71 4.95 -38.97
C SER A 137 -9.18 5.31 -39.12
N ASP A 138 -9.55 5.86 -40.28
CA ASP A 138 -10.95 6.16 -40.52
C ASP A 138 -11.83 4.90 -40.51
N SER A 139 -11.27 3.75 -40.88
CA SER A 139 -11.95 2.46 -40.96
C SER A 139 -11.75 1.55 -39.74
N VAL A 140 -10.72 1.78 -38.92
CA VAL A 140 -10.42 0.95 -37.73
C VAL A 140 -10.63 1.79 -36.49
N GLU A 141 -11.62 1.40 -35.71
CA GLU A 141 -11.98 2.06 -34.46
C GLU A 141 -11.12 1.61 -33.28
N PHE A 142 -10.95 2.50 -32.32
CA PHE A 142 -10.15 2.26 -31.12
C PHE A 142 -10.93 1.44 -30.08
N SER A 143 -10.29 0.41 -29.51
CA SER A 143 -10.88 -0.49 -28.52
C SER A 143 -9.82 -1.01 -27.54
N ASN A 144 -10.26 -1.84 -26.59
CA ASN A 144 -9.40 -2.59 -25.66
C ASN A 144 -8.37 -3.49 -26.35
N ASP A 145 -8.71 -4.05 -27.52
CA ASP A 145 -7.84 -4.96 -28.27
C ASP A 145 -6.81 -4.21 -29.14
N THR A 146 -6.95 -2.89 -29.25
CA THR A 146 -6.05 -2.08 -30.07
C THR A 146 -4.63 -2.16 -29.51
N PRO A 147 -3.64 -2.58 -30.32
CA PRO A 147 -2.26 -2.65 -29.86
C PRO A 147 -1.70 -1.32 -29.37
N TYR A 148 -1.07 -1.36 -28.20
CA TYR A 148 -0.39 -0.22 -27.58
C TYR A 148 0.99 -0.64 -27.08
N GLN A 149 1.87 0.34 -26.90
CA GLN A 149 3.22 0.18 -26.38
C GLN A 149 3.30 0.53 -24.89
N VAL A 150 2.63 1.61 -24.48
CA VAL A 150 2.61 2.10 -23.10
C VAL A 150 1.19 2.39 -22.66
N MET A 151 0.84 1.99 -21.43
CA MET A 151 -0.32 2.50 -20.71
C MET A 151 0.18 3.19 -19.44
N PHE A 152 -0.19 4.46 -19.27
CA PHE A 152 0.30 5.29 -18.18
C PHE A 152 -0.78 6.20 -17.60
N GLY A 153 -0.95 6.17 -16.27
CA GLY A 153 -1.85 7.10 -15.59
C GLY A 153 -2.61 6.57 -14.39
N PRO A 154 -3.37 7.44 -13.72
CA PRO A 154 -4.13 7.08 -12.53
C PRO A 154 -5.27 6.10 -12.83
N ASP A 155 -5.46 5.15 -11.91
CA ASP A 155 -6.56 4.19 -11.88
C ASP A 155 -6.92 3.89 -10.43
N LYS A 156 -8.21 3.96 -10.14
CA LYS A 156 -8.73 3.84 -8.78
C LYS A 156 -10.03 3.06 -8.84
N CYS A 157 -10.09 1.91 -8.18
CA CYS A 157 -11.34 1.17 -8.00
C CYS A 157 -11.37 0.41 -6.67
N GLY A 158 -12.38 0.68 -5.84
CA GLY A 158 -12.52 0.08 -4.52
C GLY A 158 -11.32 0.40 -3.62
N MET A 159 -10.59 -0.61 -3.15
CA MET A 159 -9.35 -0.41 -2.37
C MET A 159 -8.10 -0.24 -3.25
N SER A 160 -8.17 -0.54 -4.54
CA SER A 160 -7.04 -0.40 -5.46
C SER A 160 -6.88 1.07 -5.86
N ASN A 161 -5.71 1.65 -5.62
CA ASN A 161 -5.32 2.99 -6.05
C ASN A 161 -3.87 2.98 -6.56
N LYS A 162 -3.66 3.23 -7.85
CA LYS A 162 -2.34 3.19 -8.47
C LYS A 162 -2.23 4.11 -9.68
N VAL A 163 -1.00 4.51 -10.00
CA VAL A 163 -0.64 5.04 -11.30
C VAL A 163 -0.07 3.89 -12.11
N HIS A 164 -0.81 3.45 -13.13
CA HIS A 164 -0.34 2.42 -14.06
C HIS A 164 0.92 2.89 -14.77
N PHE A 165 1.87 1.98 -14.91
CA PHE A 165 2.93 2.05 -15.89
C PHE A 165 3.11 0.64 -16.42
N ILE A 166 2.57 0.41 -17.63
CA ILE A 166 2.56 -0.90 -18.28
C ILE A 166 3.28 -0.75 -19.61
N LEU A 167 4.25 -1.64 -19.85
CA LEU A 167 4.93 -1.79 -21.12
C LEU A 167 4.44 -3.05 -21.81
N ARG A 168 4.06 -2.96 -23.08
CA ARG A 168 3.76 -4.15 -23.86
C ARG A 168 5.02 -4.59 -24.61
N ARG A 169 5.48 -5.82 -24.40
CA ARG A 169 6.71 -6.35 -25.02
C ARG A 169 6.41 -7.59 -25.83
N LYS A 170 6.98 -7.63 -27.04
CA LYS A 170 6.94 -8.80 -27.90
C LYS A 170 8.04 -9.77 -27.50
N ASN A 171 7.67 -11.03 -27.24
CA ASN A 171 8.65 -12.09 -27.13
C ASN A 171 9.17 -12.43 -28.53
N PRO A 172 10.48 -12.27 -28.83
CA PRO A 172 11.03 -12.51 -30.16
C PRO A 172 11.02 -13.99 -30.56
N LYS A 173 10.85 -14.92 -29.61
CA LYS A 173 10.81 -16.37 -29.87
C LYS A 173 9.41 -16.85 -30.21
N THR A 174 8.40 -16.42 -29.44
CA THR A 174 7.01 -16.84 -29.65
C THR A 174 6.25 -15.90 -30.59
N GLY A 175 6.69 -14.64 -30.69
CA GLY A 175 6.00 -13.58 -31.41
C GLY A 175 4.83 -12.96 -30.66
N GLU A 176 4.53 -13.46 -29.46
CA GLU A 176 3.41 -12.99 -28.64
C GLU A 176 3.77 -11.72 -27.87
N TYR A 177 2.77 -10.86 -27.65
CA TYR A 177 2.93 -9.65 -26.85
C TYR A 177 2.40 -9.88 -25.44
N GLU A 178 3.21 -9.53 -24.45
CA GLU A 178 2.85 -9.58 -23.04
C GLU A 178 2.83 -8.18 -22.43
N GLU A 179 1.89 -7.95 -21.53
CA GLU A 179 1.88 -6.75 -20.69
C GLU A 179 2.79 -6.94 -19.49
N LYS A 180 3.74 -6.03 -19.33
CA LYS A 180 4.65 -5.98 -18.19
C LYS A 180 4.28 -4.81 -17.31
N HIS A 181 3.71 -5.13 -16.15
CA HIS A 181 3.22 -4.15 -15.18
C HIS A 181 4.33 -3.75 -14.21
N LEU A 182 4.37 -2.46 -13.83
CA LEU A 182 5.21 -2.01 -12.72
C LEU A 182 4.74 -2.68 -11.42
N LYS A 183 5.62 -3.44 -10.75
CA LYS A 183 5.26 -4.24 -9.55
C LYS A 183 4.71 -3.43 -8.38
N VAL A 184 5.32 -2.27 -8.12
CA VAL A 184 4.94 -1.39 -6.99
C VAL A 184 4.73 0.03 -7.51
N PRO A 185 3.54 0.32 -8.08
CA PRO A 185 3.21 1.63 -8.61
C PRO A 185 2.97 2.65 -7.48
N PRO A 186 3.23 3.94 -7.71
CA PRO A 186 2.83 4.98 -6.78
C PRO A 186 1.30 5.13 -6.76
N MET A 187 0.75 5.68 -5.66
CA MET A 187 -0.68 5.95 -5.55
C MET A 187 -1.08 7.15 -6.39
N ALA A 188 -2.26 7.10 -7.02
CA ALA A 188 -2.82 8.26 -7.71
C ALA A 188 -3.37 9.28 -6.70
N ARG A 189 -3.33 10.57 -7.06
CA ARG A 189 -3.94 11.65 -6.28
C ARG A 189 -5.43 11.75 -6.63
N ILE A 190 -6.28 11.37 -5.68
CA ILE A 190 -7.74 11.41 -5.82
C ILE A 190 -8.27 12.70 -5.17
N VAL A 191 -8.00 13.82 -5.84
CA VAL A 191 -8.39 15.17 -5.40
C VAL A 191 -9.19 15.87 -6.51
N LYS A 192 -9.96 16.90 -6.14
CA LYS A 192 -10.79 17.68 -7.09
C LYS A 192 -10.01 18.79 -7.81
N THR A 193 -8.76 18.99 -7.46
CA THR A 193 -7.82 19.85 -8.18
C THR A 193 -7.10 19.05 -9.26
N SER A 194 -6.55 19.76 -10.24
CA SER A 194 -5.79 19.19 -11.35
C SER A 194 -4.51 18.54 -10.83
N THR A 195 -4.15 17.38 -11.38
CA THR A 195 -2.91 16.66 -11.08
C THR A 195 -2.14 16.42 -12.37
N LEU A 196 -0.87 16.79 -12.39
CA LEU A 196 0.03 16.58 -13.53
C LEU A 196 0.75 15.24 -13.38
N TYR A 197 0.62 14.36 -14.36
CA TYR A 197 1.32 13.08 -14.41
C TYR A 197 2.36 13.11 -15.52
N THR A 198 3.60 12.76 -15.20
CA THR A 198 4.71 12.70 -16.16
C THR A 198 5.40 11.35 -16.09
N LEU A 199 5.53 10.69 -17.24
CA LEU A 199 6.35 9.50 -17.44
C LEU A 199 7.57 9.86 -18.27
N ILE A 200 8.74 9.47 -17.80
CA ILE A 200 10.01 9.63 -18.49
C ILE A 200 10.64 8.25 -18.63
N ILE A 201 11.00 7.86 -19.85
CA ILE A 201 11.78 6.65 -20.13
C ILE A 201 13.05 7.09 -20.86
N LYS A 202 14.21 6.84 -20.26
CA LYS A 202 15.50 7.28 -20.76
C LYS A 202 16.19 6.16 -21.56
N PRO A 203 17.05 6.49 -22.54
CA PRO A 203 17.77 5.49 -23.34
C PRO A 203 18.80 4.68 -22.54
N ASN A 204 19.15 5.12 -21.32
CA ASN A 204 19.97 4.37 -20.38
C ASN A 204 19.17 3.31 -19.59
N GLN A 205 17.92 3.03 -19.99
CA GLN A 205 16.99 2.09 -19.36
C GLN A 205 16.41 2.54 -18.03
N ASP A 206 16.65 3.78 -17.60
CA ASP A 206 16.00 4.34 -16.42
C ASP A 206 14.62 4.88 -16.76
N PHE A 207 13.71 4.80 -15.80
CA PHE A 207 12.39 5.42 -15.88
C PHE A 207 12.11 6.28 -14.65
N GLU A 208 11.21 7.24 -14.81
CA GLU A 208 10.78 8.16 -13.78
C GLU A 208 9.29 8.47 -13.94
N ILE A 209 8.54 8.37 -12.85
CA ILE A 209 7.15 8.78 -12.75
C ILE A 209 7.10 9.99 -11.82
N ARG A 210 6.66 11.13 -12.36
CA ARG A 210 6.44 12.36 -11.58
C ARG A 210 4.95 12.63 -11.41
N ILE A 211 4.60 13.15 -10.25
CA ILE A 211 3.25 13.65 -9.94
C ILE A 211 3.41 15.08 -9.44
N ASN A 212 2.78 16.04 -10.13
CA ASN A 212 2.91 17.48 -9.89
C ASN A 212 4.38 17.96 -9.94
N GLY A 213 5.18 17.38 -10.85
CA GLY A 213 6.61 17.69 -11.00
C GLY A 213 7.53 16.98 -10.00
N GLU A 214 6.99 16.38 -8.94
CA GLU A 214 7.78 15.65 -7.94
C GLU A 214 7.96 14.18 -8.32
N VAL A 215 9.14 13.61 -8.08
CA VAL A 215 9.42 12.20 -8.35
C VAL A 215 8.65 11.30 -7.39
N ALA A 216 7.61 10.63 -7.90
CA ALA A 216 6.82 9.66 -7.15
C ALA A 216 7.45 8.25 -7.20
N LYS A 217 8.11 7.91 -8.30
CA LYS A 217 8.81 6.63 -8.49
C LYS A 217 9.92 6.78 -9.52
N ALA A 218 11.06 6.14 -9.29
CA ALA A 218 12.14 6.04 -10.27
C ALA A 218 12.83 4.68 -10.14
N GLY A 219 13.42 4.19 -11.22
CA GLY A 219 14.10 2.90 -11.25
C GLY A 219 14.67 2.59 -12.63
N SER A 220 15.15 1.35 -12.80
CA SER A 220 15.61 0.84 -14.09
C SER A 220 14.62 -0.20 -14.61
N LEU A 221 14.36 -0.18 -15.91
CA LEU A 221 13.55 -1.18 -16.61
C LEU A 221 14.21 -2.57 -16.61
N LEU A 222 15.53 -2.64 -16.47
CA LEU A 222 16.29 -3.90 -16.39
C LEU A 222 16.28 -4.53 -15.00
N ASP A 223 15.77 -3.83 -13.99
CA ASP A 223 15.76 -4.29 -12.61
C ASP A 223 14.46 -5.04 -12.28
N SER A 224 14.61 -6.32 -11.93
CA SER A 224 13.50 -7.23 -11.61
C SER A 224 12.70 -6.82 -10.38
N ARG A 225 13.18 -5.84 -9.58
CA ARG A 225 12.39 -5.23 -8.51
C ARG A 225 11.24 -4.37 -9.04
N TYR A 226 11.34 -3.87 -10.27
CA TYR A 226 10.32 -3.01 -10.89
C TYR A 226 9.53 -3.74 -11.97
N PHE A 227 10.18 -4.49 -12.85
CA PHE A 227 9.55 -5.17 -13.98
C PHE A 227 10.11 -6.58 -14.21
N ASP A 228 9.23 -7.52 -14.59
CA ASP A 228 9.63 -8.84 -15.10
C ASP A 228 9.59 -8.85 -16.64
N LEU A 229 10.50 -8.09 -17.26
CA LEU A 229 10.54 -7.97 -18.72
C LEU A 229 11.04 -9.25 -19.40
N THR A 230 11.97 -9.95 -18.76
CA THR A 230 12.53 -11.20 -19.26
C THR A 230 11.77 -12.40 -18.68
N PRO A 231 11.43 -13.41 -19.51
CA PRO A 231 10.90 -14.68 -19.01
C PRO A 231 11.87 -15.34 -18.03
N PRO A 232 11.40 -16.23 -17.13
CA PRO A 232 12.29 -16.96 -16.24
C PRO A 232 13.24 -17.85 -17.05
N LYS A 233 14.49 -17.98 -16.57
CA LYS A 233 15.52 -18.84 -17.20
C LYS A 233 15.14 -20.32 -17.18
N GLU A 234 14.43 -20.73 -16.16
CA GLU A 234 14.02 -22.11 -15.93
C GLU A 234 12.52 -22.16 -15.63
N ILE A 235 11.86 -23.18 -16.14
CA ILE A 235 10.44 -23.48 -15.89
C ILE A 235 10.34 -24.88 -15.29
N ASP A 236 9.23 -25.15 -14.61
CA ASP A 236 8.90 -26.52 -14.20
C ASP A 236 8.70 -27.40 -15.43
N ASP A 237 9.26 -28.60 -15.43
CA ASP A 237 9.04 -29.58 -16.50
C ASP A 237 7.57 -30.00 -16.48
N PRO A 238 6.78 -29.65 -17.52
CA PRO A 238 5.37 -30.00 -17.57
C PRO A 238 5.13 -31.51 -17.68
N ASN A 239 6.18 -32.31 -17.95
CA ASN A 239 6.10 -33.76 -18.06
C ASN A 239 6.64 -34.48 -16.82
N ASP A 240 7.14 -33.76 -15.82
CA ASP A 240 7.59 -34.38 -14.55
C ASP A 240 6.40 -34.48 -13.59
N GLU A 241 6.07 -35.70 -13.20
CA GLU A 241 4.97 -35.99 -12.30
C GLU A 241 5.49 -36.46 -10.95
N LYS A 242 4.72 -36.21 -9.88
CA LYS A 242 5.04 -36.70 -8.55
C LYS A 242 5.11 -38.22 -8.55
N PRO A 243 6.27 -38.82 -8.20
CA PRO A 243 6.37 -40.27 -8.09
C PRO A 243 5.40 -40.83 -7.04
N ALA A 244 4.81 -42.00 -7.31
CA ALA A 244 3.86 -42.63 -6.39
C ALA A 244 4.49 -43.02 -5.04
N ASP A 245 5.82 -43.20 -4.99
CA ASP A 245 6.59 -43.47 -3.77
C ASP A 245 7.07 -42.19 -3.07
N TRP A 246 6.68 -41.01 -3.55
CA TRP A 246 7.04 -39.74 -2.92
C TRP A 246 6.07 -39.36 -1.81
N VAL A 247 6.57 -39.41 -0.58
CA VAL A 247 5.81 -39.06 0.62
C VAL A 247 6.12 -37.62 1.02
N ASP A 248 5.13 -36.74 0.90
CA ASP A 248 5.19 -35.32 1.27
C ASP A 248 4.29 -34.98 2.47
N ASP A 249 3.67 -35.98 3.08
CA ASP A 249 3.03 -35.84 4.39
C ASP A 249 4.12 -35.85 5.47
N GLU A 250 4.40 -34.67 6.03
CA GLU A 250 5.39 -34.49 7.11
C GLU A 250 5.00 -35.26 8.37
N LEU A 251 3.69 -35.33 8.65
CA LEU A 251 3.14 -35.97 9.82
C LEU A 251 2.15 -37.06 9.43
N ILE A 252 2.25 -38.22 10.08
CA ILE A 252 1.28 -39.31 9.97
C ILE A 252 0.70 -39.62 11.35
N PRO A 253 -0.54 -40.12 11.43
CA PRO A 253 -1.06 -40.61 12.70
C PRO A 253 -0.21 -41.79 13.18
N ASP A 254 0.14 -41.82 14.47
CA ASP A 254 0.95 -42.89 15.04
C ASP A 254 0.29 -44.25 14.80
N PRO A 255 0.91 -45.15 14.01
CA PRO A 255 0.33 -46.46 13.72
C PRO A 255 0.24 -47.36 14.96
N ASN A 256 0.95 -47.02 16.05
CA ASN A 256 0.92 -47.75 17.31
C ASN A 256 -0.03 -47.14 18.34
N ALA A 257 -0.60 -45.95 18.07
CA ALA A 257 -1.55 -45.34 18.97
C ALA A 257 -2.87 -46.13 18.95
N VAL A 258 -3.30 -46.55 20.14
CA VAL A 258 -4.55 -47.28 20.35
C VAL A 258 -5.49 -46.39 21.16
N LYS A 259 -6.75 -46.33 20.73
CA LYS A 259 -7.80 -45.64 21.47
C LYS A 259 -7.86 -46.16 22.92
N PRO A 260 -7.73 -45.28 23.93
CA PRO A 260 -7.86 -45.68 25.33
C PRO A 260 -9.24 -46.27 25.63
N GLU A 261 -9.30 -47.28 26.51
CA GLU A 261 -10.57 -47.93 26.89
C GLU A 261 -11.52 -46.96 27.62
N ASP A 262 -10.99 -45.91 28.27
CA ASP A 262 -11.75 -44.89 28.98
C ASP A 262 -12.20 -43.72 28.08
N TRP A 263 -12.05 -43.84 26.75
CA TRP A 263 -12.48 -42.85 25.77
C TRP A 263 -13.83 -43.22 25.16
N ASP A 264 -14.90 -42.73 25.79
CA ASP A 264 -16.26 -42.85 25.25
C ASP A 264 -16.52 -41.79 24.16
N GLU A 265 -16.68 -42.23 22.91
CA GLU A 265 -16.97 -41.34 21.77
C GLU A 265 -18.47 -41.07 21.60
N ASP A 266 -19.32 -41.88 22.25
CA ASP A 266 -20.77 -41.76 22.20
C ASP A 266 -21.31 -40.90 23.35
N ALA A 267 -20.44 -40.52 24.29
CA ALA A 267 -20.76 -39.56 25.34
C ALA A 267 -21.35 -38.27 24.72
N PRO A 268 -22.49 -37.76 25.22
CA PRO A 268 -23.06 -36.52 24.71
C PRO A 268 -22.24 -35.31 25.21
N TYR A 269 -22.13 -34.27 24.38
CA TYR A 269 -21.47 -33.00 24.75
C TYR A 269 -22.14 -32.31 25.94
N LEU A 270 -23.44 -32.50 26.06
CA LEU A 270 -24.30 -31.88 27.06
C LEU A 270 -25.13 -32.94 27.78
N ILE A 271 -25.11 -32.89 29.11
CA ILE A 271 -25.96 -33.70 29.99
C ILE A 271 -26.86 -32.77 30.82
N PRO A 272 -28.07 -33.21 31.22
CA PRO A 272 -28.87 -32.46 32.18
C PRO A 272 -28.09 -32.25 33.49
N ASP A 273 -28.15 -31.06 34.07
CA ASP A 273 -27.46 -30.76 35.34
C ASP A 273 -28.03 -31.63 36.47
N PRO A 274 -27.23 -32.52 37.07
CA PRO A 274 -27.69 -33.39 38.15
C PRO A 274 -27.98 -32.64 39.45
N ASN A 275 -27.48 -31.40 39.59
CA ASN A 275 -27.71 -30.56 40.76
C ASN A 275 -28.84 -29.55 40.55
N ALA A 276 -29.38 -29.44 39.34
CA ALA A 276 -30.49 -28.53 39.08
C ALA A 276 -31.78 -29.09 39.69
N VAL A 277 -32.40 -28.29 40.55
CA VAL A 277 -33.70 -28.56 41.14
C VAL A 277 -34.72 -27.66 40.45
N LYS A 278 -35.89 -28.22 40.12
CA LYS A 278 -37.01 -27.44 39.60
C LYS A 278 -37.40 -26.35 40.63
N PRO A 279 -37.50 -25.07 40.24
CA PRO A 279 -37.99 -24.02 41.13
C PRO A 279 -39.41 -24.31 41.62
N GLU A 280 -39.70 -24.00 42.89
CA GLU A 280 -41.01 -24.26 43.52
C GLU A 280 -42.15 -23.45 42.89
N ASP A 281 -41.82 -22.33 42.26
CA ASP A 281 -42.71 -21.37 41.61
C ASP A 281 -42.91 -21.62 40.10
N TRP A 282 -42.30 -22.67 39.54
CA TRP A 282 -42.39 -22.99 38.11
C TRP A 282 -43.77 -23.55 37.71
N ASP A 283 -44.43 -22.90 36.75
CA ASP A 283 -45.77 -23.25 36.27
C ASP A 283 -45.72 -24.18 35.05
N GLU A 284 -45.92 -25.49 35.25
CA GLU A 284 -45.92 -26.47 34.14
C GLU A 284 -47.18 -26.46 33.29
N ASP A 285 -48.29 -25.95 33.83
CA ASP A 285 -49.58 -25.94 33.15
C ASP A 285 -49.72 -24.71 32.23
N ALA A 286 -48.97 -23.64 32.51
CA ALA A 286 -48.89 -22.46 31.64
C ALA A 286 -47.99 -22.70 30.42
N GLU A 287 -48.46 -22.29 29.23
CA GLU A 287 -47.64 -22.32 28.02
C GLU A 287 -46.52 -21.26 28.09
N ALA A 288 -45.28 -21.66 27.79
CA ALA A 288 -44.13 -20.76 27.76
C ALA A 288 -44.22 -19.68 26.67
N TYR A 289 -44.97 -19.96 25.60
CA TYR A 289 -45.17 -19.05 24.48
C TYR A 289 -46.66 -18.98 24.13
N ILE A 290 -47.21 -17.76 24.15
CA ILE A 290 -48.61 -17.49 23.77
C ILE A 290 -48.66 -16.73 22.44
N PRO A 291 -49.73 -16.85 21.64
CA PRO A 291 -49.93 -15.99 20.48
C PRO A 291 -49.90 -14.51 20.90
N ASP A 292 -49.18 -13.68 20.15
CA ASP A 292 -49.08 -12.25 20.40
C ASP A 292 -50.47 -11.60 20.32
N PRO A 293 -51.01 -11.04 21.42
CA PRO A 293 -52.34 -10.45 21.43
C PRO A 293 -52.42 -9.15 20.62
N ASP A 294 -51.28 -8.51 20.35
CA ASP A 294 -51.19 -7.25 19.61
C ASP A 294 -50.86 -7.48 18.12
N ALA A 295 -50.58 -8.72 17.71
CA ALA A 295 -50.35 -9.04 16.32
C ALA A 295 -51.66 -8.95 15.52
N VAL A 296 -51.63 -8.14 14.47
CA VAL A 296 -52.74 -7.99 13.52
C VAL A 296 -52.38 -8.65 12.21
N LYS A 297 -53.32 -9.41 11.64
CA LYS A 297 -53.17 -10.00 10.30
C LYS A 297 -52.87 -8.89 9.27
N PRO A 298 -51.78 -9.00 8.49
CA PRO A 298 -51.48 -8.01 7.45
C PRO A 298 -52.55 -8.00 6.35
N GLU A 299 -52.87 -6.81 5.84
CA GLU A 299 -53.91 -6.62 4.79
C GLU A 299 -53.57 -7.33 3.48
N TYR A 300 -52.28 -7.57 3.22
CA TYR A 300 -51.79 -8.27 2.04
C TYR A 300 -51.74 -9.80 2.19
N TRP A 301 -52.17 -10.37 3.31
CA TRP A 301 -52.14 -11.82 3.56
C TRP A 301 -53.36 -12.52 2.94
N ASP A 302 -53.11 -13.40 1.99
CA ASP A 302 -54.16 -14.16 1.28
C ASP A 302 -54.28 -15.57 1.88
N GLU A 303 -55.46 -15.95 2.40
CA GLU A 303 -55.62 -17.27 3.04
C GLU A 303 -55.69 -18.44 2.05
N GLU A 304 -56.05 -18.21 0.79
CA GLU A 304 -56.05 -19.26 -0.24
C GLU A 304 -54.64 -19.56 -0.76
N GLU A 305 -53.79 -18.53 -0.87
CA GLU A 305 -52.41 -18.67 -1.38
C GLU A 305 -51.37 -18.85 -0.26
N ASP A 306 -51.47 -18.10 0.84
CA ASP A 306 -50.50 -18.10 1.96
C ASP A 306 -50.93 -18.99 3.16
N GLY A 307 -52.18 -19.48 3.16
CA GLY A 307 -52.75 -20.32 4.21
C GLY A 307 -53.34 -19.53 5.41
N GLU A 308 -53.85 -20.25 6.42
CA GLU A 308 -54.41 -19.62 7.62
C GLU A 308 -53.36 -18.80 8.36
N TRP A 309 -53.65 -17.51 8.60
CA TRP A 309 -52.74 -16.65 9.34
C TRP A 309 -52.73 -17.02 10.83
N ILE A 310 -51.55 -17.37 11.34
CA ILE A 310 -51.32 -17.69 12.75
C ILE A 310 -50.48 -16.57 13.36
N ALA A 311 -50.97 -15.97 14.45
CA ALA A 311 -50.22 -14.93 15.15
C ALA A 311 -48.85 -15.46 15.64
N PRO A 312 -47.78 -14.66 15.51
CA PRO A 312 -46.46 -15.04 16.02
C PRO A 312 -46.56 -15.28 17.52
N LYS A 313 -45.88 -16.33 18.02
CA LYS A 313 -45.88 -16.63 19.45
C LYS A 313 -44.82 -15.77 20.15
N ILE A 314 -45.20 -15.10 21.23
CA ILE A 314 -44.31 -14.35 22.11
C ILE A 314 -44.10 -15.10 23.43
N PRO A 315 -42.97 -14.90 24.14
CA PRO A 315 -42.80 -15.40 25.49
C PRO A 315 -43.96 -14.92 26.36
N ASN A 316 -44.59 -15.82 27.09
CA ASN A 316 -45.72 -15.48 27.94
C ASN A 316 -45.25 -14.53 29.07
N PRO A 317 -45.78 -13.29 29.15
CA PRO A 317 -45.34 -12.32 30.16
C PRO A 317 -45.51 -12.80 31.60
N ALA A 318 -46.47 -13.70 31.86
CA ALA A 318 -46.66 -14.30 33.18
C ALA A 318 -45.48 -15.20 33.61
N CYS A 319 -44.68 -15.65 32.65
CA CYS A 319 -43.59 -16.61 32.84
C CYS A 319 -42.23 -15.94 33.08
N GLU A 320 -42.14 -14.62 32.96
CA GLU A 320 -40.89 -13.86 33.11
C GLU A 320 -40.32 -13.94 34.54
N GLN A 321 -41.17 -14.09 35.55
CA GLN A 321 -40.76 -14.11 36.95
C GLN A 321 -40.47 -15.51 37.51
N HIS A 322 -41.12 -16.56 37.00
CA HIS A 322 -41.10 -17.90 37.64
C HIS A 322 -40.87 -19.08 36.67
N GLY A 323 -40.90 -18.85 35.34
CA GLY A 323 -40.74 -19.88 34.31
C GLY A 323 -42.01 -20.72 34.08
N CYS A 324 -42.22 -21.19 32.85
CA CYS A 324 -43.42 -21.94 32.47
C CYS A 324 -43.15 -23.09 31.48
N GLY A 325 -44.12 -23.98 31.35
CA GLY A 325 -44.09 -25.15 30.47
C GLY A 325 -43.40 -26.36 31.11
N PRO A 326 -43.27 -27.51 30.41
CA PRO A 326 -42.65 -28.69 30.99
C PRO A 326 -41.20 -28.39 31.38
N TRP A 327 -40.89 -28.48 32.68
CA TRP A 327 -39.55 -28.17 33.17
C TRP A 327 -38.54 -29.22 32.67
N SER A 328 -37.38 -28.75 32.22
CA SER A 328 -36.23 -29.60 31.93
C SER A 328 -34.99 -29.01 32.54
N ALA A 329 -34.17 -29.85 33.18
CA ALA A 329 -32.94 -29.39 33.80
C ALA A 329 -32.02 -28.73 32.74
N PRO A 330 -31.39 -27.57 33.07
CA PRO A 330 -30.45 -26.93 32.18
C PRO A 330 -29.34 -27.90 31.83
N LYS A 331 -28.94 -27.91 30.56
CA LYS A 331 -27.89 -28.79 30.09
C LYS A 331 -26.53 -28.20 30.44
N ILE A 332 -25.69 -28.97 31.13
CA ILE A 332 -24.30 -28.61 31.43
C ILE A 332 -23.34 -29.43 30.58
N ARG A 333 -22.12 -28.94 30.44
CA ARG A 333 -21.06 -29.64 29.71
C ARG A 333 -20.73 -30.95 30.44
N ASN A 334 -20.80 -32.06 29.71
CA ASN A 334 -20.45 -33.37 30.24
C ASN A 334 -18.94 -33.42 30.51
N PRO A 335 -18.49 -33.63 31.76
CA PRO A 335 -17.06 -33.76 32.08
C PRO A 335 -16.37 -34.92 31.36
N ASP A 336 -17.13 -35.98 31.05
CA ASP A 336 -16.62 -37.19 30.40
C ASP A 336 -16.61 -37.10 28.87
N TYR A 337 -17.10 -36.00 28.29
CA TYR A 337 -17.07 -35.79 26.84
C TYR A 337 -15.65 -35.51 26.34
N LYS A 338 -15.07 -36.48 25.64
CA LYS A 338 -13.74 -36.36 25.02
C LYS A 338 -13.80 -36.19 23.49
N GLY A 339 -14.96 -36.40 22.86
CA GLY A 339 -15.14 -36.30 21.40
C GLY A 339 -14.68 -37.55 20.65
N LYS A 340 -14.51 -37.47 19.33
CA LYS A 340 -13.93 -38.59 18.56
C LYS A 340 -12.43 -38.67 18.82
N TRP A 341 -11.94 -39.87 19.12
CA TRP A 341 -10.53 -40.10 19.35
C TRP A 341 -9.77 -40.02 18.03
N THR A 342 -8.68 -39.26 18.03
CA THR A 342 -7.73 -39.20 16.91
C THR A 342 -6.34 -39.54 17.42
N PRO A 343 -5.60 -40.42 16.73
CA PRO A 343 -4.22 -40.73 17.10
C PRO A 343 -3.35 -39.48 17.06
N GLU A 344 -2.33 -39.42 17.93
CA GLU A 344 -1.34 -38.36 17.89
C GLU A 344 -0.57 -38.41 16.56
N LEU A 345 -0.25 -37.25 16.02
CA LEU A 345 0.53 -37.14 14.79
C LEU A 345 2.02 -37.24 15.13
N ILE A 346 2.72 -38.16 14.48
CA ILE A 346 4.18 -38.34 14.58
C ILE A 346 4.85 -37.96 13.27
N GLU A 347 6.12 -37.58 13.35
CA GLU A 347 6.96 -37.36 12.16
C GLU A 347 6.99 -38.62 11.29
N ASN A 348 6.70 -38.44 10.01
CA ASN A 348 6.69 -39.53 9.05
C ASN A 348 8.13 -39.91 8.66
N PRO A 349 8.62 -41.11 8.99
CA PRO A 349 9.99 -41.52 8.70
C PRO A 349 10.31 -41.57 7.19
N ASP A 350 9.28 -41.73 6.36
CA ASP A 350 9.40 -41.80 4.90
C ASP A 350 9.27 -40.43 4.22
N TYR A 351 9.09 -39.34 4.97
CA TYR A 351 8.93 -37.99 4.43
C TYR A 351 10.15 -37.55 3.61
N LYS A 352 9.92 -37.25 2.33
CA LYS A 352 10.94 -36.82 1.36
C LYS A 352 10.93 -35.31 1.11
N GLY A 353 10.08 -34.55 1.81
CA GLY A 353 9.87 -33.13 1.56
C GLY A 353 8.68 -32.85 0.63
N PRO A 354 8.24 -31.58 0.51
CA PRO A 354 7.23 -31.21 -0.47
C PRO A 354 7.77 -31.50 -1.87
N TRP A 355 7.00 -32.24 -2.67
CA TRP A 355 7.40 -32.50 -4.04
C TRP A 355 7.27 -31.23 -4.89
N SER A 356 8.25 -30.98 -5.75
CA SER A 356 8.19 -29.98 -6.80
C SER A 356 8.73 -30.56 -8.11
N PRO A 357 8.16 -30.23 -9.28
CA PRO A 357 8.69 -30.66 -10.56
C PRO A 357 10.15 -30.25 -10.73
N ARG A 358 10.90 -31.00 -11.54
CA ARG A 358 12.25 -30.61 -11.96
C ARG A 358 12.20 -29.31 -12.77
N LYS A 359 13.17 -28.43 -12.51
CA LYS A 359 13.39 -27.22 -13.33
C LYS A 359 14.14 -27.58 -14.60
N ILE A 360 13.62 -27.16 -15.75
CA ILE A 360 14.25 -27.30 -17.08
C ILE A 360 14.51 -25.92 -17.68
N PRO A 361 15.51 -25.77 -18.57
CA PRO A 361 15.75 -24.51 -19.27
C PRO A 361 14.51 -24.06 -20.05
N ASN A 362 14.12 -22.80 -19.88
CA ASN A 362 12.96 -22.25 -20.57
C ASN A 362 13.28 -22.02 -22.06
N PRO A 363 12.62 -22.73 -23.00
CA PRO A 363 12.86 -22.55 -24.43
C PRO A 363 12.52 -21.12 -24.89
N GLU A 364 11.62 -20.42 -24.21
CA GLU A 364 11.15 -19.07 -24.52
C GLU A 364 12.00 -17.96 -23.88
N TYR A 365 13.02 -18.32 -23.10
CA TYR A 365 13.91 -17.35 -22.46
C TYR A 365 14.61 -16.45 -23.48
N TYR A 366 14.53 -15.14 -23.30
CA TYR A 366 15.31 -14.16 -24.05
C TYR A 366 15.71 -13.00 -23.13
N GLU A 367 16.77 -12.31 -23.51
CA GLU A 367 17.24 -11.09 -22.85
C GLU A 367 16.99 -9.90 -23.78
N ASP A 368 16.38 -8.85 -23.24
CA ASP A 368 16.21 -7.57 -23.91
C ASP A 368 17.12 -6.55 -23.24
N PRO A 369 18.23 -6.13 -23.87
CA PRO A 369 19.15 -5.16 -23.30
C PRO A 369 18.64 -3.71 -23.43
N THR A 370 17.65 -3.46 -24.29
CA THR A 370 17.16 -2.10 -24.58
C THR A 370 15.62 -2.01 -24.49
N PRO A 371 15.00 -2.39 -23.37
CA PRO A 371 13.56 -2.32 -23.20
C PRO A 371 12.97 -0.91 -23.28
N SER A 372 13.81 0.14 -23.12
CA SER A 372 13.41 1.53 -23.33
C SER A 372 13.02 1.83 -24.77
N ASN A 373 13.57 1.09 -25.75
CA ASN A 373 13.26 1.28 -27.16
C ASN A 373 11.93 0.59 -27.44
N LEU A 374 10.90 1.41 -27.64
CA LEU A 374 9.56 0.94 -27.96
C LEU A 374 9.41 0.84 -29.47
N GLU A 375 8.45 0.05 -29.94
CA GLU A 375 8.07 0.10 -31.34
C GLU A 375 7.39 1.45 -31.64
N PRO A 376 7.39 1.92 -32.90
CA PRO A 376 6.82 3.21 -33.26
C PRO A 376 5.38 3.38 -32.79
N ILE A 377 5.07 4.54 -32.23
CA ILE A 377 3.76 4.93 -31.73
C ILE A 377 3.05 5.72 -32.83
N GLY A 378 1.84 5.32 -33.21
CA GLY A 378 1.07 5.96 -34.28
C GLY A 378 -0.04 6.89 -33.80
N ALA A 379 -0.49 6.70 -32.57
CA ALA A 379 -1.61 7.44 -31.98
C ALA A 379 -1.53 7.39 -30.46
N LEU A 380 -2.33 8.22 -29.80
CA LEU A 380 -2.59 8.21 -28.36
C LEU A 380 -4.10 8.17 -28.13
N GLY A 381 -4.54 7.56 -27.03
CA GLY A 381 -5.96 7.47 -26.76
C GLY A 381 -6.30 7.14 -25.32
N PHE A 382 -7.53 7.48 -24.96
CA PHE A 382 -8.15 7.13 -23.68
C PHE A 382 -9.18 6.04 -23.93
N GLU A 383 -8.94 4.86 -23.37
CA GLU A 383 -9.91 3.75 -23.31
C GLU A 383 -10.16 3.45 -21.84
N LEU A 384 -11.29 3.93 -21.34
CA LEU A 384 -11.56 4.05 -19.91
C LEU A 384 -12.90 3.41 -19.57
N TRP A 385 -12.93 2.69 -18.47
CA TRP A 385 -14.15 2.42 -17.72
C TRP A 385 -14.20 3.37 -16.53
N THR A 386 -15.32 4.08 -16.32
CA THR A 386 -15.49 4.93 -15.14
C THR A 386 -16.92 4.93 -14.63
N MET A 387 -17.07 4.83 -13.32
CA MET A 387 -18.30 5.04 -12.57
C MET A 387 -18.55 6.52 -12.26
N THR A 388 -17.60 7.41 -12.56
CA THR A 388 -17.70 8.84 -12.28
C THR A 388 -17.50 9.63 -13.57
N ASP A 389 -18.42 10.55 -13.86
CA ASP A 389 -18.32 11.48 -14.98
C ASP A 389 -17.48 12.72 -14.61
N SER A 390 -17.31 13.63 -15.56
CA SER A 390 -16.61 14.90 -15.40
C SER A 390 -15.10 14.75 -15.10
N ILE A 391 -14.48 13.67 -15.58
CA ILE A 391 -13.03 13.50 -15.60
C ILE A 391 -12.48 14.31 -16.76
N MET A 392 -11.64 15.29 -16.46
CA MET A 392 -11.06 16.20 -17.45
C MET A 392 -9.58 15.88 -17.68
N PHE A 393 -9.17 15.92 -18.94
CA PHE A 393 -7.81 15.75 -19.43
C PHE A 393 -7.35 17.02 -20.14
N ASP A 394 -6.12 17.45 -19.91
CA ASP A 394 -5.56 18.66 -20.51
C ASP A 394 -4.02 18.61 -20.62
N ASN A 395 -3.43 19.52 -21.41
CA ASN A 395 -1.99 19.71 -21.61
C ASN A 395 -1.23 18.41 -21.89
N ILE A 396 -1.72 17.63 -22.86
CA ILE A 396 -1.12 16.35 -23.24
C ILE A 396 0.11 16.62 -24.10
N TYR A 397 1.27 16.23 -23.60
CA TYR A 397 2.57 16.34 -24.23
C TYR A 397 3.19 14.96 -24.46
N LEU A 398 3.66 14.72 -25.67
CA LEU A 398 4.50 13.57 -26.02
C LEU A 398 5.70 14.05 -26.84
N GLY A 399 6.89 13.89 -26.28
CA GLY A 399 8.13 14.40 -26.86
C GLY A 399 9.38 13.73 -26.30
N HIS A 400 10.54 14.34 -26.58
CA HIS A 400 11.84 13.83 -26.16
C HIS A 400 12.54 14.67 -25.08
N SER A 401 12.06 15.90 -24.80
CA SER A 401 12.71 16.81 -23.86
C SER A 401 12.00 16.82 -22.52
N ILE A 402 12.77 16.65 -21.44
CA ILE A 402 12.28 16.79 -20.07
C ILE A 402 12.09 18.27 -19.75
N GLU A 403 12.99 19.11 -20.24
CA GLU A 403 12.98 20.56 -20.06
C GLU A 403 11.74 21.21 -20.69
N GLU A 404 11.31 20.72 -21.85
CA GLU A 404 10.08 21.18 -22.50
C GLU A 404 8.83 20.77 -21.70
N ALA A 405 8.79 19.54 -21.18
CA ALA A 405 7.71 19.10 -20.30
C ALA A 405 7.66 19.93 -19.00
N GLU A 406 8.80 20.24 -18.39
CA GLU A 406 8.92 21.13 -17.23
C GLU A 406 8.48 22.55 -17.58
N TYR A 407 8.86 23.06 -18.75
CA TYR A 407 8.44 24.38 -19.24
C TYR A 407 6.92 24.45 -19.40
N ILE A 408 6.28 23.43 -19.97
CA ILE A 408 4.81 23.34 -20.06
C ILE A 408 4.21 23.36 -18.65
N GLY A 409 4.64 22.46 -17.77
CA GLY A 409 4.11 22.36 -16.41
C GLY A 409 4.25 23.66 -15.61
N ASN A 410 5.37 24.37 -15.77
CA ASN A 410 5.61 25.64 -15.08
C ASN A 410 4.72 26.78 -15.59
N ASN A 411 4.37 26.80 -16.88
CA ASN A 411 3.59 27.88 -17.48
C ASN A 411 2.08 27.62 -17.52
N THR A 412 1.63 26.36 -17.54
CA THR A 412 0.21 25.99 -17.60
C THR A 412 -0.29 25.45 -16.26
N PHE A 413 0.34 24.39 -15.75
CA PHE A 413 -0.14 23.63 -14.60
C PHE A 413 0.03 24.37 -13.27
N LEU A 414 1.24 24.88 -12.96
CA LEU A 414 1.52 25.56 -11.69
C LEU A 414 0.62 26.78 -11.41
N PRO A 415 0.46 27.76 -12.34
CA PRO A 415 -0.43 28.89 -12.08
C PRO A 415 -1.90 28.46 -11.99
N LYS A 416 -2.29 27.40 -12.68
CA LYS A 416 -3.63 26.83 -12.60
C LYS A 416 -3.88 26.22 -11.23
N VAL A 417 -3.06 25.27 -10.79
CA VAL A 417 -3.27 24.54 -9.53
C VAL A 417 -3.26 25.48 -8.31
N GLU A 418 -2.45 26.54 -8.33
CA GLU A 418 -2.45 27.58 -7.29
C GLU A 418 -3.82 28.26 -7.15
N ILE A 419 -4.44 28.64 -8.27
CA ILE A 419 -5.79 29.22 -8.27
C ILE A 419 -6.83 28.20 -7.81
N GLU A 420 -6.72 26.95 -8.28
CA GLU A 420 -7.65 25.89 -7.91
C GLU A 420 -7.61 25.57 -6.41
N GLU A 421 -6.42 25.57 -5.81
CA GLU A 421 -6.22 25.37 -4.37
C GLU A 421 -6.78 26.55 -3.56
N GLN A 422 -6.61 27.78 -4.04
CA GLN A 422 -7.23 28.95 -3.41
C GLN A 422 -8.76 28.88 -3.45
N ILE A 423 -9.35 28.49 -4.58
CA ILE A 423 -10.80 28.28 -4.70
C ILE A 423 -11.27 27.14 -3.80
N ALA A 424 -10.53 26.03 -3.76
CA ALA A 424 -10.85 24.89 -2.91
C ALA A 424 -10.79 25.27 -1.42
N ALA A 425 -9.79 26.06 -1.01
CA ALA A 425 -9.64 26.55 0.36
C ALA A 425 -10.74 27.56 0.73
N ALA A 426 -11.10 28.47 -0.17
CA ALA A 426 -12.18 29.44 0.05
C ALA A 426 -13.56 28.76 0.20
N ASN A 427 -13.76 27.63 -0.48
CA ASN A 427 -14.99 26.83 -0.42
C ASN A 427 -14.93 25.67 0.58
N ALA A 428 -13.81 25.50 1.29
CA ALA A 428 -13.69 24.45 2.30
C ALA A 428 -14.69 24.74 3.43
N PRO A 429 -15.42 23.74 3.92
CA PRO A 429 -16.32 23.94 5.06
C PRO A 429 -15.51 24.48 6.23
N GLN A 430 -15.92 25.63 6.77
CA GLN A 430 -15.31 26.20 7.97
C GLN A 430 -15.30 25.12 9.06
N ALA A 431 -14.13 24.89 9.66
CA ALA A 431 -14.01 23.96 10.77
C ALA A 431 -15.05 24.35 11.84
N LYS A 432 -15.84 23.39 12.32
CA LYS A 432 -16.85 23.62 13.37
C LYS A 432 -16.26 24.08 14.71
N TYR A 433 -14.93 24.10 14.80
CA TYR A 433 -14.16 24.55 15.94
C TYR A 433 -13.09 25.50 15.41
N ASP A 434 -13.06 26.71 15.96
CA ASP A 434 -11.92 27.60 15.78
C ASP A 434 -10.70 26.86 16.34
N ALA A 435 -9.67 26.67 15.52
CA ALA A 435 -8.39 26.23 16.04
C ALA A 435 -7.95 27.28 17.06
N GLU A 436 -7.80 26.89 18.34
CA GLU A 436 -7.17 27.75 19.34
C GLU A 436 -5.85 28.25 18.75
N GLU A 437 -5.76 29.58 18.52
CA GLU A 437 -4.50 30.20 18.12
C GLU A 437 -3.45 29.78 19.14
N PRO A 438 -2.37 29.07 18.74
CA PRO A 438 -1.30 28.81 19.68
C PRO A 438 -0.76 30.17 20.15
N GLU A 439 -0.71 30.35 21.48
CA GLU A 439 -0.20 31.57 22.09
C GLU A 439 1.12 31.99 21.44
N LYS A 440 1.14 33.22 20.91
CA LYS A 440 2.34 33.84 20.33
C LYS A 440 3.45 33.88 21.38
N GLN A 441 4.39 32.95 21.31
CA GLN A 441 5.69 33.10 21.96
C GLN A 441 6.73 33.62 20.97
N ILE A 442 7.32 34.73 21.40
CA ILE A 442 8.22 35.71 20.77
C ILE A 442 9.39 35.10 19.97
N GLU A 443 9.68 35.72 18.82
CA GLU A 443 10.85 35.54 17.94
C GLU A 443 12.20 35.83 18.63
N GLU A 444 13.21 34.95 18.47
CA GLU A 444 14.47 35.20 17.74
C GLU A 444 15.56 34.10 18.00
N GLN A 445 16.08 33.53 16.90
CA GLN A 445 17.40 32.86 16.71
C GLN A 445 17.61 31.48 17.41
N SER A 446 18.10 30.40 16.78
CA SER A 446 19.00 30.19 15.64
C SER A 446 18.90 28.73 15.13
N LEU A 447 19.38 28.45 13.91
CA LEU A 447 19.43 27.18 13.15
C LEU A 447 19.79 25.88 13.93
N VAL A 448 20.31 25.97 15.15
CA VAL A 448 20.72 24.81 15.98
C VAL A 448 19.54 24.24 16.79
N SER A 449 18.48 25.02 17.04
CA SER A 449 17.33 24.59 17.85
C SER A 449 16.43 23.58 17.13
N ASP A 450 16.18 23.72 15.83
CA ASP A 450 15.21 22.87 15.09
C ASP A 450 15.58 21.38 15.05
N LEU A 451 16.88 21.06 15.08
CA LEU A 451 17.38 19.68 15.14
C LEU A 451 17.26 19.09 16.56
N LEU A 452 17.42 19.92 17.58
CA LEU A 452 17.25 19.55 18.98
C LEU A 452 15.76 19.44 19.35
N ASP A 453 14.90 20.28 18.79
CA ASP A 453 13.49 20.35 19.18
C ASP A 453 12.67 19.19 18.59
N LYS A 454 12.94 18.78 17.34
CA LYS A 454 12.33 17.56 16.75
C LYS A 454 12.76 16.28 17.46
N SER A 455 13.98 16.24 18.01
CA SER A 455 14.46 15.09 18.76
C SER A 455 13.95 15.10 20.20
N VAL A 456 13.87 16.26 20.84
CA VAL A 456 13.32 16.43 22.19
C VAL A 456 11.80 16.23 22.22
N ASP A 457 11.03 16.74 21.25
CA ASP A 457 9.57 16.50 21.14
C ASP A 457 9.27 15.01 20.93
N ARG A 458 10.05 14.33 20.09
CA ARG A 458 9.90 12.89 19.87
C ARG A 458 10.24 12.08 21.12
N VAL A 459 11.27 12.49 21.86
CA VAL A 459 11.65 11.88 23.15
C VAL A 459 10.61 12.17 24.23
N LEU A 460 10.06 13.39 24.30
CA LEU A 460 9.02 13.78 25.25
C LEU A 460 7.71 13.03 24.99
N LYS A 461 7.31 12.86 23.73
CA LYS A 461 6.15 12.05 23.34
C LYS A 461 6.33 10.59 23.73
N VAL A 462 7.51 10.02 23.50
CA VAL A 462 7.85 8.64 23.91
C VAL A 462 7.91 8.50 25.44
N TYR A 463 8.39 9.52 26.15
CA TYR A 463 8.42 9.55 27.61
C TYR A 463 7.01 9.67 28.19
N ALA A 464 6.17 10.53 27.63
CA ALA A 464 4.78 10.71 28.06
C ALA A 464 3.94 9.44 27.79
N SER A 465 4.10 8.82 26.62
CA SER A 465 3.42 7.55 26.29
C SER A 465 3.93 6.41 27.16
N GLY A 466 5.24 6.33 27.41
CA GLY A 466 5.83 5.34 28.30
C GLY A 466 5.37 5.49 29.75
N LYS A 467 5.24 6.73 30.24
CA LYS A 467 4.71 7.01 31.58
C LYS A 467 3.25 6.59 31.73
N ALA A 468 2.42 6.86 30.73
CA ALA A 468 1.02 6.43 30.71
C ALA A 468 0.90 4.90 30.66
N TYR A 469 1.67 4.26 29.76
CA TYR A 469 1.69 2.81 29.64
C TYR A 469 2.15 2.12 30.93
N TRP A 470 3.19 2.64 31.60
CA TRP A 470 3.66 2.12 32.89
C TRP A 470 2.65 2.29 34.02
N ALA A 471 1.88 3.39 34.02
CA ALA A 471 0.80 3.59 34.99
C ALA A 471 -0.32 2.54 34.78
N ASP A 472 -0.73 2.31 33.54
CA ASP A 472 -1.75 1.30 33.20
C ASP A 472 -1.29 -0.13 33.49
N LEU A 473 -0.01 -0.43 33.24
CA LEU A 473 0.59 -1.75 33.51
C LEU A 473 0.69 -2.05 35.01
N LEU A 474 0.89 -1.03 35.85
CA LEU A 474 0.89 -1.17 37.31
C LEU A 474 -0.51 -1.35 37.89
N ASP A 475 -1.54 -0.82 37.22
CA ASP A 475 -2.94 -0.92 37.64
C ASP A 475 -3.58 -2.26 37.22
N ASP A 476 -3.46 -2.65 35.94
CA ASP A 476 -3.94 -3.94 35.44
C ASP A 476 -2.96 -4.54 34.41
N PRO A 477 -2.05 -5.43 34.85
CA PRO A 477 -1.02 -5.99 33.98
C PRO A 477 -1.58 -6.92 32.90
N THR A 478 -2.65 -7.67 33.19
CA THR A 478 -3.19 -8.67 32.26
C THR A 478 -3.92 -8.02 31.10
N LYS A 479 -4.75 -7.01 31.40
CA LYS A 479 -5.53 -6.28 30.40
C LYS A 479 -4.65 -5.37 29.54
N THR A 480 -3.63 -4.76 30.14
CA THR A 480 -2.71 -3.86 29.42
C THR A 480 -1.80 -4.62 28.44
N LEU A 481 -1.34 -5.82 28.80
CA LEU A 481 -0.53 -6.67 27.91
C LEU A 481 -1.34 -7.24 26.75
N LEU A 482 -2.60 -7.62 26.97
CA LEU A 482 -3.47 -8.19 25.93
C LEU A 482 -3.96 -7.13 24.93
N ASN A 483 -4.30 -5.92 25.40
CA ASN A 483 -4.90 -4.89 24.55
C ASN A 483 -3.87 -3.99 23.85
N ARG A 484 -2.63 -3.89 24.37
CA ARG A 484 -1.56 -3.05 23.81
C ARG A 484 -0.23 -3.82 23.63
N PRO A 485 -0.22 -4.97 22.92
CA PRO A 485 0.96 -5.84 22.83
C PRO A 485 2.13 -5.21 22.06
N GLY A 486 1.86 -4.35 21.08
CA GLY A 486 2.91 -3.65 20.32
C GLY A 486 3.68 -2.62 21.17
N GLU A 487 2.99 -1.93 22.08
CA GLU A 487 3.63 -1.01 23.01
C GLU A 487 4.43 -1.75 24.09
N ALA A 488 3.93 -2.91 24.55
CA ALA A 488 4.65 -3.80 25.45
C ALA A 488 6.02 -4.20 24.87
N PHE A 489 6.03 -4.63 23.62
CA PHE A 489 7.24 -4.99 22.90
C PHE A 489 8.20 -3.80 22.73
N PHE A 490 7.67 -2.65 22.34
CA PHE A 490 8.44 -1.43 22.16
C PHE A 490 9.14 -0.99 23.46
N PHE A 491 8.41 -0.83 24.57
CA PHE A 491 9.03 -0.38 25.83
C PHE A 491 9.96 -1.43 26.44
N ALA A 492 9.66 -2.73 26.30
CA ALA A 492 10.58 -3.80 26.71
C ALA A 492 11.91 -3.72 25.95
N SER A 493 11.86 -3.48 24.64
CA SER A 493 13.06 -3.32 23.80
C SER A 493 13.90 -2.09 24.19
N VAL A 494 13.25 -0.99 24.56
CA VAL A 494 13.93 0.25 25.02
C VAL A 494 14.63 0.02 26.37
N VAL A 495 14.00 -0.70 27.30
CA VAL A 495 14.61 -1.03 28.60
C VAL A 495 15.83 -1.94 28.42
N VAL A 496 15.71 -2.99 27.60
CA VAL A 496 16.83 -3.89 27.31
C VAL A 496 17.96 -3.14 26.58
N GLY A 497 17.62 -2.29 25.61
CA GLY A 497 18.57 -1.46 24.88
C GLY A 497 19.32 -0.47 25.78
N THR A 498 18.63 0.19 26.71
CA THR A 498 19.28 1.13 27.63
C THR A 498 20.20 0.43 28.64
N ILE A 499 19.80 -0.73 29.17
CA ILE A 499 20.65 -1.53 30.08
C ILE A 499 21.90 -2.03 29.36
N THR A 500 21.76 -2.56 28.15
CA THR A 500 22.90 -3.06 27.35
C THR A 500 23.87 -1.93 26.97
N THR A 501 23.35 -0.77 26.58
CA THR A 501 24.18 0.38 26.20
C THR A 501 24.91 0.98 27.40
N THR A 502 24.22 1.14 28.54
CA THR A 502 24.84 1.64 29.78
C THR A 502 25.91 0.68 30.32
N PHE A 503 25.67 -0.64 30.23
CA PHE A 503 26.66 -1.64 30.57
C PHE A 503 27.88 -1.58 29.64
N ALA A 504 27.67 -1.44 28.33
CA ALA A 504 28.75 -1.28 27.35
C ALA A 504 29.57 0.00 27.59
N ILE A 505 28.92 1.13 27.89
CA ILE A 505 29.61 2.38 28.23
C ILE A 505 30.40 2.21 29.53
N SER A 506 29.80 1.60 30.56
CA SER A 506 30.47 1.35 31.84
C SER A 506 31.70 0.45 31.68
N THR A 507 31.63 -0.63 30.90
CA THR A 507 32.79 -1.51 30.65
C THR A 507 33.87 -0.81 29.84
N THR A 508 33.50 0.07 28.91
CA THR A 508 34.44 0.90 28.14
C THR A 508 35.14 1.91 29.04
N ILE A 509 34.42 2.59 29.93
CA ILE A 509 34.99 3.53 30.90
C ILE A 509 35.93 2.82 31.87
N VAL A 510 35.55 1.64 32.37
CA VAL A 510 36.42 0.82 33.24
C VAL A 510 37.68 0.37 32.50
N SER A 511 37.60 0.03 31.21
CA SER A 511 38.76 -0.33 30.38
C SER A 511 39.69 0.87 30.12
N ILE A 512 39.12 2.06 29.93
CA ILE A 512 39.87 3.32 29.80
C ILE A 512 40.55 3.69 31.12
N PHE A 513 39.87 3.52 32.27
CA PHE A 513 40.47 3.70 33.58
C PHE A 513 41.58 2.68 33.86
N ALA A 514 41.38 1.41 33.48
CA ALA A 514 42.39 0.35 33.65
C ALA A 514 43.66 0.62 32.81
N THR A 515 43.53 1.26 31.64
CA THR A 515 44.67 1.63 30.78
C THR A 515 45.36 2.92 31.24
N LEU A 516 44.64 3.89 31.80
CA LEU A 516 45.20 5.14 32.33
C LEU A 516 45.96 4.95 33.66
N PHE A 517 45.61 3.93 34.44
CA PHE A 517 46.24 3.65 35.75
C PHE A 517 47.07 2.36 35.76
N ALA A 518 47.35 1.77 34.60
CA ALA A 518 48.31 0.66 34.49
C ALA A 518 49.73 1.17 34.81
N PRO A 519 50.47 0.54 35.74
CA PRO A 519 51.87 0.90 36.01
C PRO A 519 52.71 0.73 34.74
N SER A 520 53.46 1.77 34.37
CA SER A 520 54.29 1.78 33.17
C SER A 520 55.40 0.73 33.24
N THR A 521 55.37 -0.28 32.36
CA THR A 521 56.53 -1.10 32.01
C THR A 521 57.53 -0.27 31.20
N PRO A 522 58.84 -0.33 31.49
CA PRO A 522 59.85 0.52 30.84
C PRO A 522 60.04 0.18 29.35
N GLN A 523 60.10 1.21 28.51
CA GLN A 523 60.29 1.13 27.05
C GLN A 523 61.70 0.63 26.64
N PRO A 524 61.84 0.01 25.46
CA PRO A 524 63.08 -0.61 24.99
C PRO A 524 64.07 0.42 24.39
N VAL A 525 65.35 0.25 24.72
CA VAL A 525 66.49 1.07 24.25
C VAL A 525 66.77 0.85 22.75
N LYS A 526 67.11 1.93 22.03
CA LYS A 526 67.38 1.99 20.59
C LYS A 526 68.56 1.08 20.17
N ARG A 527 68.35 0.37 19.06
CA ARG A 527 69.19 -0.70 18.47
C ARG A 527 70.57 -0.25 17.92
N SER A 528 70.97 1.02 18.06
CA SER A 528 72.27 1.51 17.58
C SER A 528 73.40 1.43 18.62
N GLU A 529 73.08 1.49 19.92
CA GLU A 529 74.09 1.42 20.99
C GLU A 529 74.44 -0.04 21.39
N ALA A 530 73.62 -1.01 20.97
CA ALA A 530 73.85 -2.43 21.23
C ALA A 530 74.98 -3.01 20.36
N LYS A 531 75.29 -2.42 19.20
CA LYS A 531 76.29 -2.99 18.27
C LYS A 531 77.74 -2.68 18.69
N GLU A 532 77.99 -1.49 19.27
CA GLU A 532 79.30 -1.13 19.84
C GLU A 532 79.61 -1.85 21.16
N ARG A 533 78.59 -2.13 22.00
CA ARG A 533 78.80 -2.92 23.23
C ARG A 533 79.07 -4.39 22.96
N ILE A 534 78.49 -4.99 21.91
CA ILE A 534 78.67 -6.42 21.59
C ILE A 534 80.06 -6.73 21.03
N GLU A 535 80.71 -5.80 20.32
CA GLU A 535 82.12 -5.94 19.91
C GLU A 535 83.09 -5.81 21.09
N SER A 536 82.85 -4.89 22.03
CA SER A 536 83.71 -4.71 23.22
C SER A 536 83.64 -5.85 24.25
N VAL A 537 82.58 -6.66 24.23
CA VAL A 537 82.37 -7.80 25.15
C VAL A 537 82.88 -9.12 24.54
N LYS A 538 82.86 -9.26 23.21
CA LYS A 538 83.47 -10.42 22.53
C LYS A 538 84.99 -10.49 22.66
N GLU A 539 85.65 -9.35 22.88
CA GLU A 539 87.10 -9.27 23.10
C GLU A 539 87.51 -9.60 24.55
N LYS A 540 86.56 -9.60 25.51
CA LYS A 540 86.79 -9.94 26.93
C LYS A 540 86.38 -11.37 27.32
N ALA A 541 85.69 -12.10 26.46
CA ALA A 541 85.22 -13.46 26.73
C ALA A 541 86.17 -14.58 26.25
N THR A 542 87.32 -14.25 25.66
CA THR A 542 88.40 -15.19 25.28
C THR A 542 89.36 -15.53 26.41
N ALA A 543 89.05 -15.19 27.66
CA ALA A 543 89.89 -15.49 28.81
C ALA A 543 89.06 -15.92 30.04
N SER A 544 88.52 -17.14 30.04
CA SER A 544 88.22 -17.92 31.26
C SER A 544 87.55 -19.24 30.89
N ASP A 545 88.32 -20.32 31.03
CA ASP A 545 88.08 -21.67 30.56
C ASP A 545 87.32 -22.57 31.58
N SER A 546 86.65 -23.59 31.04
CA SER A 546 86.38 -24.93 31.59
C SER A 546 85.52 -25.14 32.86
N LYS A 547 84.40 -25.88 32.72
CA LYS A 547 84.31 -27.32 33.05
C LYS A 547 82.92 -27.93 32.82
N VAL A 548 82.98 -29.15 32.35
CA VAL A 548 81.94 -30.09 31.86
C VAL A 548 81.19 -30.78 33.01
N ASN A 549 79.91 -31.13 32.80
CA ASN A 549 79.36 -32.48 33.11
C ASN A 549 77.94 -32.69 32.55
N GLU A 550 77.79 -33.77 31.77
CA GLU A 550 76.54 -34.43 31.34
C GLU A 550 75.87 -35.19 32.51
N THR A 551 74.54 -35.39 32.50
CA THR A 551 73.92 -36.73 32.36
C THR A 551 72.38 -36.72 32.32
N GLU A 552 71.87 -37.45 31.31
CA GLU A 552 70.75 -38.41 31.20
C GLU A 552 69.34 -38.26 31.84
N ALA A 553 68.40 -38.78 31.03
CA ALA A 553 66.95 -38.89 31.20
C ALA A 553 66.51 -40.14 31.97
N VAL A 554 65.31 -40.10 32.58
CA VAL A 554 64.49 -41.30 32.84
C VAL A 554 62.99 -40.98 32.67
N LYS A 555 62.32 -41.87 31.93
CA LYS A 555 60.86 -41.97 31.75
C LYS A 555 60.39 -43.26 32.43
N ARG A 556 59.30 -43.21 33.21
CA ARG A 556 58.38 -44.32 33.60
C ARG A 556 57.35 -43.73 34.58
N GLY A 557 56.06 -44.03 34.53
CA GLY A 557 55.28 -44.92 33.67
C GLY A 557 53.79 -44.62 33.83
#